data_AF-A0A3A2ZZR8-F1
#
_entry.id   AF-A0A3A2ZZR8-F1
#
_cell.length_a   1.000
_cell.length_b   1.000
_cell.length_c   1.000
_cell.angle_alpha   90.00
_cell.angle_beta   90.00
_cell.angle_gamma   90.00
#
_symmetry.space_group_name_H-M   'P 1'
#
loop_
_entity.id
_entity.type
_entity.pdbx_description
1 polymer ?
#
loop_
_entity_poly.entity_id
_entity_poly.type
_entity_poly.pdbx_seq_one_letter_code
_entity_poly.pdbx_strand_id
1 'polypeptide(L)'
;MWGYHEFPRPCGAYGTFRASSANGSDITIIKIIMQIPYHGSEFAIPAERGRQASTKLPFYGRDMLKVFETLTNNKCTSSPALISVNHEKQDDESKMVPGGFMTYLLLEHLPGIQMGPCFWDLNREERDKIRSAFRTSWEECMRSRFHPWGRHSLFWDADSNKVTSTYDRYFFKFGDKRREPSRDLWTEYEWILFGLAEGPRNPNLQINIFDALKGSCDTSAWRM
;
A
#
# COMPACT_ATOMS: atom_id res chain seq x y z
N MET A 1 -33.01 -10.00 -6.36
CA MET A 1 -31.67 -9.72 -6.88
C MET A 1 -31.67 -8.25 -7.25
N TRP A 2 -31.02 -7.40 -6.47
CA TRP A 2 -30.98 -5.96 -6.70
C TRP A 2 -30.22 -5.67 -8.01
N GLY A 3 -30.78 -4.82 -8.87
CA GLY A 3 -30.16 -4.51 -10.16
C GLY A 3 -28.98 -3.54 -10.00
N TYR A 4 -27.95 -3.65 -10.84
CA TYR A 4 -26.77 -2.78 -10.79
C TYR A 4 -27.07 -1.28 -11.06
N HIS A 5 -28.30 -0.94 -11.45
CA HIS A 5 -28.79 0.43 -11.63
C HIS A 5 -29.18 1.15 -10.33
N GLU A 6 -29.33 0.44 -9.22
CA GLU A 6 -29.88 1.02 -7.98
C GLU A 6 -28.84 1.82 -7.18
N PHE A 7 -27.55 1.52 -7.33
CA PHE A 7 -26.45 2.22 -6.65
C PHE A 7 -25.24 2.40 -7.58
N PRO A 8 -25.29 3.36 -8.53
CA PRO A 8 -24.22 3.57 -9.49
C PRO A 8 -23.00 4.21 -8.79
N ARG A 9 -22.11 3.36 -8.26
CA ARG A 9 -20.83 3.78 -7.69
C ARG A 9 -19.70 3.16 -8.51
N PRO A 10 -18.73 3.95 -9.00
CA PRO A 10 -17.58 3.40 -9.70
C PRO A 10 -16.79 2.50 -8.75
N CYS A 11 -16.55 1.28 -9.21
CA CYS A 11 -15.63 0.33 -8.60
C CYS A 11 -14.24 0.48 -9.24
N GLY A 12 -13.19 0.07 -8.52
CA GLY A 12 -11.83 0.13 -9.03
C GLY A 12 -11.06 -1.14 -8.74
N ALA A 13 -10.19 -1.52 -9.68
CA ALA A 13 -9.10 -2.47 -9.47
C ALA A 13 -7.80 -1.71 -9.22
N TYR A 14 -6.92 -2.31 -8.44
CA TYR A 14 -5.67 -1.70 -7.96
C TYR A 14 -4.51 -2.65 -8.23
N GLY A 15 -3.43 -2.13 -8.80
CA GLY A 15 -2.20 -2.87 -9.02
C GLY A 15 -0.98 -2.06 -8.61
N THR A 16 0.05 -2.73 -8.07
CA THR A 16 1.35 -2.12 -7.78
C THR A 16 2.40 -2.87 -8.57
N PHE A 17 3.24 -2.14 -9.30
CA PHE A 17 4.25 -2.68 -10.20
C PHE A 17 5.59 -2.01 -9.95
N ARG A 18 6.67 -2.78 -10.03
CA ARG A 18 8.03 -2.25 -10.12
C ARG A 18 8.32 -1.97 -11.60
N ALA A 19 8.74 -0.76 -11.92
CA ALA A 19 9.00 -0.33 -13.28
C ALA A 19 10.42 0.24 -13.40
N SER A 20 11.03 0.09 -14.58
CA SER A 20 12.28 0.74 -14.96
C SER A 20 12.02 1.71 -16.10
N SER A 21 12.77 2.81 -16.13
CA SER A 21 12.77 3.70 -17.31
C SER A 21 13.17 2.92 -18.56
N ALA A 22 12.52 3.21 -19.71
CA ALA A 22 12.87 2.59 -20.98
C ALA A 22 14.32 2.89 -21.41
N ASN A 23 14.86 4.01 -20.95
CA ASN A 23 16.15 4.55 -21.37
C ASN A 23 17.17 4.62 -20.22
N GLY A 24 16.89 4.03 -19.06
CA GLY A 24 17.75 4.16 -17.89
C GLY A 24 17.59 3.03 -16.87
N SER A 25 18.45 3.03 -15.85
CA SER A 25 18.43 2.07 -14.75
C SER A 25 17.53 2.48 -13.59
N ASP A 26 16.90 3.65 -13.66
CA ASP A 26 16.08 4.17 -12.57
C ASP A 26 14.86 3.29 -12.36
N ILE A 27 14.71 2.81 -11.12
CA ILE A 27 13.60 1.98 -10.69
C ILE A 27 12.57 2.87 -10.00
N THR A 28 11.31 2.67 -10.33
CA THR A 28 10.16 3.35 -9.74
C THR A 28 9.08 2.34 -9.38
N ILE A 29 8.13 2.77 -8.57
CA ILE A 29 6.91 2.01 -8.29
C ILE A 29 5.74 2.69 -9.00
N ILE A 30 4.98 1.92 -9.77
CA ILE A 30 3.75 2.39 -10.42
C ILE A 30 2.57 1.77 -9.69
N LYS A 31 1.68 2.61 -9.14
CA LYS A 31 0.36 2.18 -8.68
C LYS A 31 -0.70 2.56 -9.69
N ILE A 32 -1.49 1.58 -10.14
CA ILE A 32 -2.54 1.74 -11.15
C ILE A 32 -3.90 1.64 -10.46
N ILE A 33 -4.78 2.59 -10.74
CA ILE A 33 -6.19 2.60 -10.32
C ILE A 33 -7.02 2.57 -11.59
N MET A 34 -7.66 1.44 -11.88
CA MET A 34 -8.45 1.23 -13.10
C MET A 34 -9.92 1.06 -12.77
N GLN A 35 -10.81 1.73 -13.51
CA GLN A 35 -12.24 1.52 -13.34
C GLN A 35 -12.63 0.11 -13.78
N ILE A 36 -13.44 -0.58 -12.98
CA ILE A 36 -14.04 -1.85 -13.35
C ILE A 36 -15.56 -1.73 -13.44
N PRO A 37 -16.24 -2.66 -14.14
CA PRO A 37 -17.69 -2.62 -14.30
C PRO A 37 -18.38 -2.72 -12.95
N TYR A 38 -19.62 -2.25 -12.88
CA TYR A 38 -20.47 -2.49 -11.72
C TYR A 38 -20.68 -3.98 -11.54
N HIS A 39 -20.79 -4.38 -10.27
CA HIS A 39 -21.03 -5.78 -9.93
C HIS A 39 -22.24 -6.34 -10.68
N GLY A 40 -22.08 -7.48 -11.35
CA GLY A 40 -23.10 -8.14 -12.16
C GLY A 40 -23.16 -7.67 -13.62
N SER A 41 -22.35 -6.68 -14.03
CA SER A 41 -22.27 -6.19 -15.42
C SER A 41 -20.93 -6.51 -16.11
N GLU A 42 -20.09 -7.34 -15.49
CA GLU A 42 -18.75 -7.69 -15.95
C GLU A 42 -18.79 -8.26 -17.39
N PHE A 43 -19.81 -9.08 -17.66
CA PHE A 43 -20.02 -9.74 -18.96
C PHE A 43 -21.05 -9.03 -19.86
N ALA A 44 -21.53 -7.84 -19.49
CA ALA A 44 -22.42 -7.05 -20.34
C ALA A 44 -21.73 -6.63 -21.65
N ILE A 45 -22.48 -6.17 -22.65
CA ILE A 45 -21.87 -5.67 -23.89
C ILE A 45 -21.00 -4.42 -23.60
N PRO A 46 -19.94 -4.15 -24.39
CA PRO A 46 -19.04 -3.01 -24.16
C PRO A 46 -19.78 -1.68 -24.04
N ALA A 47 -20.81 -1.45 -24.86
CA ALA A 47 -21.62 -0.25 -24.79
C ALA A 47 -22.29 -0.06 -23.42
N GLU A 48 -22.80 -1.12 -22.79
CA GLU A 48 -23.45 -1.04 -21.48
C GLU A 48 -22.43 -0.77 -20.37
N ARG A 49 -21.26 -1.41 -20.43
CA ARG A 49 -20.17 -1.10 -19.49
C ARG A 49 -19.67 0.33 -19.68
N GLY A 50 -19.54 0.80 -20.92
CA GLY A 50 -19.13 2.16 -21.25
C GLY A 50 -20.06 3.23 -20.70
N ARG A 51 -21.39 2.96 -20.59
CA ARG A 51 -22.33 3.87 -19.93
C ARG A 51 -22.04 4.10 -18.44
N GLN A 52 -21.24 3.23 -17.82
CA GLN A 52 -20.82 3.33 -16.43
C GLN A 52 -19.54 4.16 -16.27
N ALA A 53 -18.89 4.56 -17.37
CA ALA A 53 -17.66 5.34 -17.36
C ALA A 53 -17.80 6.58 -16.48
N SER A 54 -16.78 6.81 -15.65
CA SER A 54 -16.75 7.88 -14.67
C SER A 54 -15.39 8.56 -14.71
N THR A 55 -15.37 9.86 -14.43
CA THR A 55 -14.15 10.61 -14.16
C THR A 55 -13.82 10.64 -12.66
N LYS A 56 -14.74 10.17 -11.81
CA LYS A 56 -14.58 10.15 -10.36
C LYS A 56 -13.92 8.84 -9.92
N LEU A 57 -12.74 8.98 -9.31
CA LEU A 57 -12.07 7.87 -8.64
C LEU A 57 -12.93 7.30 -7.49
N PRO A 58 -12.92 5.98 -7.27
CA PRO A 58 -13.51 5.35 -6.09
C PRO A 58 -12.89 5.89 -4.81
N PHE A 59 -13.57 5.71 -3.68
CA PHE A 59 -13.12 6.19 -2.36
C PHE A 59 -11.65 5.84 -2.08
N TYR A 60 -11.27 4.57 -2.20
CA TYR A 60 -9.90 4.12 -1.96
C TYR A 60 -8.87 4.74 -2.92
N GLY A 61 -9.23 4.98 -4.19
CA GLY A 61 -8.33 5.60 -5.15
C GLY A 61 -8.06 7.07 -4.82
N ARG A 62 -9.10 7.80 -4.42
CA ARG A 62 -8.96 9.21 -4.00
C ARG A 62 -8.13 9.33 -2.72
N ASP A 63 -8.37 8.46 -1.75
CA ASP A 63 -7.62 8.49 -0.50
C ASP A 63 -6.15 8.12 -0.70
N MET A 64 -5.86 7.11 -1.53
CA MET A 64 -4.48 6.74 -1.90
C MET A 64 -3.72 7.92 -2.50
N LEU A 65 -4.31 8.59 -3.51
CA LEU A 65 -3.70 9.76 -4.13
C LEU A 65 -3.42 10.86 -3.11
N LYS A 66 -4.43 11.21 -2.30
CA LYS A 66 -4.31 12.25 -1.27
C LYS A 66 -3.23 11.94 -0.23
N VAL A 67 -3.09 10.66 0.15
CA VAL A 67 -2.05 10.22 1.10
C VAL A 67 -0.67 10.47 0.52
N PHE A 68 -0.41 10.00 -0.71
CA PHE A 68 0.91 10.19 -1.33
C PHE A 68 1.22 11.67 -1.59
N GLU A 69 0.23 12.47 -2.00
CA GLU A 69 0.39 13.93 -2.08
C GLU A 69 0.77 14.54 -0.72
N THR A 70 0.08 14.15 0.35
CA THR A 70 0.31 14.70 1.71
C THR A 70 1.69 14.31 2.24
N LEU A 71 2.08 13.04 2.10
CA LEU A 71 3.38 12.54 2.55
C LEU A 71 4.53 13.22 1.80
N THR A 72 4.37 13.41 0.49
CA THR A 72 5.34 14.10 -0.36
C THR A 72 5.48 15.57 0.02
N ASN A 73 4.35 16.28 0.17
CA ASN A 73 4.33 17.69 0.57
C ASN A 73 4.95 17.91 1.97
N ASN A 74 4.74 16.96 2.88
CA ASN A 74 5.33 16.98 4.21
C ASN A 74 6.79 16.49 4.23
N LYS A 75 7.35 16.08 3.08
CA LYS A 75 8.71 15.54 2.94
C LYS A 75 8.95 14.34 3.88
N CYS A 76 7.94 13.50 4.05
CA CYS A 76 8.05 12.28 4.85
C CYS A 76 9.00 11.31 4.16
N THR A 77 10.16 11.08 4.77
CA THR A 77 11.21 10.23 4.22
C THR A 77 10.97 8.74 4.51
N SER A 78 10.00 8.43 5.38
CA SER A 78 9.58 7.07 5.73
C SER A 78 8.49 6.49 4.83
N SER A 79 8.14 7.18 3.74
CA SER A 79 7.23 6.71 2.69
C SER A 79 7.76 7.11 1.32
N PRO A 80 7.47 6.35 0.25
CA PRO A 80 7.79 6.77 -1.10
C PRO A 80 7.20 8.13 -1.45
N ALA A 81 7.99 8.99 -2.07
CA ALA A 81 7.50 10.24 -2.64
C ALA A 81 6.68 10.00 -3.91
N LEU A 82 5.64 10.81 -4.11
CA LEU A 82 4.88 10.91 -5.35
C LEU A 82 5.68 11.74 -6.36
N ILE A 83 6.11 11.09 -7.43
CA ILE A 83 6.87 11.73 -8.51
C ILE A 83 5.90 12.41 -9.48
N SER A 84 4.88 11.68 -9.94
CA SER A 84 3.89 12.19 -10.88
C SER A 84 2.59 11.39 -10.86
N VAL A 85 1.54 11.99 -11.43
CA VAL A 85 0.24 11.36 -11.63
C VAL A 85 -0.16 11.52 -13.08
N ASN A 86 -0.56 10.43 -13.72
CA ASN A 86 -1.12 10.44 -15.07
C ASN A 86 -2.56 9.91 -15.05
N HIS A 87 -3.44 10.57 -15.79
CA HIS A 87 -4.84 10.18 -15.90
C HIS A 87 -5.18 9.89 -17.35
N GLU A 88 -5.62 8.67 -17.61
CA GLU A 88 -6.00 8.20 -18.93
C GLU A 88 -7.45 7.72 -18.92
N LYS A 89 -8.00 7.61 -20.13
CA LYS A 89 -9.25 6.89 -20.37
C LYS A 89 -8.93 5.51 -20.91
N GLN A 90 -9.71 4.53 -20.47
CA GLN A 90 -9.74 3.21 -21.06
C GLN A 90 -10.20 3.32 -22.52
N ASP A 91 -9.50 2.62 -23.41
CA ASP A 91 -9.86 2.53 -24.83
C ASP A 91 -11.24 1.87 -25.04
N ASP A 92 -11.80 2.08 -26.23
CA ASP A 92 -13.17 1.68 -26.54
C ASP A 92 -13.32 0.18 -26.84
N GLU A 93 -12.23 -0.52 -27.15
CA GLU A 93 -12.29 -1.86 -27.77
C GLU A 93 -11.78 -3.01 -26.88
N SER A 94 -10.89 -2.74 -25.92
CA SER A 94 -10.15 -3.82 -25.21
C SER A 94 -10.26 -3.80 -23.68
N LYS A 95 -10.80 -2.74 -23.09
CA LYS A 95 -10.79 -2.55 -21.63
C LYS A 95 -12.14 -2.80 -20.97
N MET A 96 -12.10 -3.02 -19.66
CA MET A 96 -13.26 -3.48 -18.90
C MET A 96 -14.40 -2.46 -18.92
N VAL A 97 -14.10 -1.17 -18.92
CA VAL A 97 -15.08 -0.07 -18.99
C VAL A 97 -14.63 0.92 -20.07
N PRO A 98 -15.10 0.80 -21.32
CA PRO A 98 -14.84 1.77 -22.39
C PRO A 98 -15.08 3.22 -21.93
N GLY A 99 -14.09 4.09 -22.10
CA GLY A 99 -14.14 5.49 -21.66
C GLY A 99 -14.05 5.72 -20.15
N GLY A 100 -13.96 4.66 -19.34
CA GLY A 100 -13.72 4.73 -17.89
C GLY A 100 -12.30 5.19 -17.56
N PHE A 101 -12.01 5.49 -16.29
CA PHE A 101 -10.69 6.00 -15.91
C PHE A 101 -9.62 4.89 -15.84
N MET A 102 -8.36 5.30 -16.06
CA MET A 102 -7.14 4.57 -15.69
C MET A 102 -6.13 5.59 -15.16
N THR A 103 -5.83 5.55 -13.87
CA THR A 103 -4.95 6.51 -13.20
C THR A 103 -3.67 5.83 -12.74
N TYR A 104 -2.53 6.44 -13.04
CA TYR A 104 -1.20 5.94 -12.72
C TYR A 104 -0.54 6.90 -11.74
N LEU A 105 -0.07 6.39 -10.61
CA LEU A 105 0.76 7.11 -9.66
C LEU A 105 2.18 6.57 -9.81
N LEU A 106 3.10 7.44 -10.21
CA LEU A 106 4.52 7.14 -10.24
C LEU A 106 5.12 7.55 -8.90
N LEU A 107 5.68 6.57 -8.20
CA LEU A 107 6.27 6.72 -6.88
C LEU A 107 7.77 6.41 -6.94
N GLU A 108 8.50 7.03 -6.03
CA GLU A 108 9.88 6.66 -5.73
C GLU A 108 9.97 5.16 -5.35
N HIS A 109 11.05 4.51 -5.75
CA HIS A 109 11.40 3.19 -5.25
C HIS A 109 12.33 3.34 -4.04
N LEU A 110 11.86 2.98 -2.85
CA LEU A 110 12.70 2.93 -1.66
C LEU A 110 13.40 1.56 -1.56
N PRO A 111 14.67 1.52 -1.09
CA PRO A 111 15.39 0.28 -0.86
C PRO A 111 14.80 -0.51 0.31
N GLY A 112 15.29 -1.75 0.46
CA GLY A 112 14.94 -2.62 1.57
C GLY A 112 14.05 -3.79 1.18
N ILE A 113 13.83 -4.67 2.16
CA ILE A 113 13.12 -5.93 2.00
C ILE A 113 11.82 -5.87 2.79
N GLN A 114 10.74 -6.34 2.17
CA GLN A 114 9.41 -6.35 2.77
C GLN A 114 9.37 -7.22 4.02
N MET A 115 8.95 -6.65 5.15
CA MET A 115 8.91 -7.31 6.44
C MET A 115 7.86 -8.43 6.47
N GLY A 116 8.36 -9.66 6.49
CA GLY A 116 7.57 -10.88 6.57
C GLY A 116 7.63 -11.58 7.94
N PRO A 117 7.06 -12.79 8.03
CA PRO A 117 7.18 -13.65 9.21
C PRO A 117 8.63 -13.92 9.64
N CYS A 118 9.57 -13.91 8.68
CA CYS A 118 11.01 -14.13 8.89
C CYS A 118 11.70 -13.09 9.77
N PHE A 119 11.04 -11.99 10.11
CA PHE A 119 11.51 -11.05 11.15
C PHE A 119 11.90 -11.78 12.44
N TRP A 120 11.20 -12.85 12.80
CA TRP A 120 11.47 -13.61 14.02
C TRP A 120 12.69 -14.53 13.93
N ASP A 121 13.19 -14.81 12.73
CA ASP A 121 14.40 -15.62 12.50
C ASP A 121 15.69 -14.78 12.67
N LEU A 122 15.55 -13.45 12.70
CA LEU A 122 16.64 -12.52 13.00
C LEU A 122 17.07 -12.63 14.46
N ASN A 123 18.34 -12.31 14.73
CA ASN A 123 18.83 -12.30 16.10
C ASN A 123 18.19 -11.14 16.90
N ARG A 124 18.34 -11.16 18.23
CA ARG A 124 17.68 -10.14 19.07
C ARG A 124 18.16 -8.73 18.76
N GLU A 125 19.45 -8.55 18.48
CA GLU A 125 20.05 -7.24 18.19
C GLU A 125 19.48 -6.65 16.89
N GLU A 126 19.41 -7.44 15.82
CA GLU A 126 18.81 -7.04 14.54
C GLU A 126 17.34 -6.66 14.71
N ARG A 127 16.57 -7.46 15.45
CA ARG A 127 15.16 -7.16 15.73
C ARG A 127 15.00 -5.86 16.51
N ASP A 128 15.88 -5.57 17.45
CA ASP A 128 15.82 -4.34 18.24
C ASP A 128 16.21 -3.11 17.40
N LYS A 129 17.16 -3.24 16.47
CA LYS A 129 17.45 -2.21 15.45
C LYS A 129 16.21 -1.91 14.59
N ILE A 130 15.58 -2.95 14.05
CA ILE A 130 14.36 -2.82 13.24
C ILE A 130 13.24 -2.16 14.04
N ARG A 131 13.03 -2.58 15.30
CA ARG A 131 12.03 -1.96 16.17
C ARG A 131 12.31 -0.48 16.36
N SER A 132 13.54 -0.12 16.72
CA SER A 132 13.93 1.28 16.90
C SER A 132 13.65 2.10 15.64
N ALA A 133 14.08 1.61 14.47
CA ALA A 133 13.85 2.27 13.19
C ALA A 133 12.36 2.35 12.83
N PHE A 134 11.58 1.30 13.11
CA PHE A 134 10.14 1.30 12.90
C PHE A 134 9.46 2.40 13.72
N ARG A 135 9.77 2.50 15.02
CA ARG A 135 9.19 3.55 15.87
C ARG A 135 9.46 4.94 15.31
N THR A 136 10.71 5.23 14.94
CA THR A 136 11.08 6.51 14.32
C THR A 136 10.29 6.76 13.03
N SER A 137 10.19 5.75 12.15
CA SER A 137 9.45 5.87 10.90
C SER A 137 7.96 6.12 11.10
N TRP A 138 7.36 5.44 12.08
CA TRP A 138 5.96 5.58 12.44
C TRP A 138 5.67 6.97 12.99
N GLU A 139 6.53 7.50 13.87
CA GLU A 139 6.39 8.85 14.43
C GLU A 139 6.49 9.92 13.32
N GLU A 140 7.37 9.75 12.33
CA GLU A 140 7.47 10.63 11.16
C GLU A 140 6.20 10.59 10.29
N CYS A 141 5.67 9.40 10.04
CA CYS A 141 4.40 9.21 9.35
C CYS A 141 3.26 9.92 10.10
N MET A 142 3.18 9.77 11.42
CA MET A 142 2.13 10.37 12.24
C MET A 142 2.21 11.89 12.27
N ARG A 143 3.42 12.46 12.34
CA ARG A 143 3.63 13.91 12.15
C ARG A 143 3.11 14.39 10.79
N SER A 144 3.16 13.53 9.78
CA SER A 144 2.63 13.77 8.44
C SER A 144 1.13 13.47 8.33
N ARG A 145 0.45 13.24 9.46
CA ARG A 145 -0.98 12.90 9.57
C ARG A 145 -1.35 11.59 8.87
N PHE A 146 -0.46 10.61 8.97
CA PHE A 146 -0.61 9.30 8.34
C PHE A 146 -0.21 8.18 9.32
N HIS A 147 -1.03 7.13 9.39
CA HIS A 147 -0.73 5.93 10.19
C HIS A 147 -0.48 4.75 9.24
N PRO A 148 0.74 4.19 9.26
CA PRO A 148 1.05 2.96 8.53
C PRO A 148 0.17 1.80 9.02
N TRP A 149 -0.05 0.76 8.21
CA TRP A 149 -0.91 -0.36 8.63
C TRP A 149 -0.31 -1.72 8.34
N GLY A 150 -0.03 -2.45 9.42
CA GLY A 150 0.39 -3.85 9.37
C GLY A 150 1.82 -4.03 8.90
N ARG A 151 2.42 -5.17 9.28
CA ARG A 151 3.84 -5.43 9.00
C ARG A 151 4.18 -5.54 7.51
N HIS A 152 3.25 -6.05 6.71
CA HIS A 152 3.46 -6.26 5.27
C HIS A 152 3.66 -4.95 4.50
N SER A 153 3.23 -3.80 5.04
CA SER A 153 3.51 -2.52 4.41
C SER A 153 4.92 -2.01 4.72
N LEU A 154 5.68 -2.67 5.60
CA LEU A 154 6.97 -2.18 6.08
C LEU A 154 8.11 -2.82 5.31
N PHE A 155 9.15 -2.04 5.03
CA PHE A 155 10.35 -2.46 4.33
C PHE A 155 11.56 -2.05 5.17
N TRP A 156 12.43 -3.02 5.46
CA TRP A 156 13.67 -2.80 6.21
C TRP A 156 14.83 -2.64 5.26
N ASP A 157 15.55 -1.53 5.39
CA ASP A 157 16.81 -1.28 4.72
C ASP A 157 17.95 -1.30 5.74
N ALA A 158 18.76 -2.36 5.70
CA ALA A 158 19.85 -2.57 6.65
C ALA A 158 20.95 -1.51 6.50
N ASP A 159 21.25 -1.11 5.26
CA ASP A 159 22.32 -0.18 4.93
C ASP A 159 22.07 1.20 5.54
N SER A 160 20.84 1.70 5.45
CA SER A 160 20.45 2.98 6.07
C SER A 160 19.87 2.84 7.48
N ASN A 161 19.75 1.62 8.02
CA ASN A 161 19.05 1.31 9.26
C ASN A 161 17.66 1.95 9.33
N LYS A 162 16.89 1.84 8.23
CA LYS A 162 15.62 2.53 8.08
C LYS A 162 14.49 1.55 7.80
N VAL A 163 13.35 1.82 8.44
CA VAL A 163 12.07 1.21 8.05
C VAL A 163 11.29 2.22 7.22
N THR A 164 10.79 1.78 6.07
CA THR A 164 9.90 2.58 5.23
C THR A 164 8.55 1.88 5.11
N SER A 165 7.49 2.66 4.89
CA SER A 165 6.13 2.15 4.76
C SER A 165 5.63 2.39 3.34
N THR A 166 5.41 1.33 2.57
CA THR A 166 4.77 1.40 1.25
C THR A 166 3.32 0.98 1.38
N TYR A 167 2.42 1.92 1.26
CA TYR A 167 1.04 1.72 1.67
C TYR A 167 0.16 1.03 0.63
N ASP A 168 -0.76 0.18 1.11
CA ASP A 168 -1.66 -0.60 0.25
C ASP A 168 -3.16 -0.34 0.51
N ARG A 169 -3.56 0.15 1.69
CA ARG A 169 -4.99 0.29 2.04
C ARG A 169 -5.30 1.35 3.09
N TYR A 170 -6.17 2.30 2.74
CA TYR A 170 -6.73 3.27 3.68
C TYR A 170 -7.68 2.64 4.70
N PHE A 171 -7.24 2.59 5.95
CA PHE A 171 -8.11 2.60 7.11
C PHE A 171 -7.76 3.85 7.92
N PHE A 172 -8.74 4.73 8.09
CA PHE A 172 -8.75 5.91 8.98
C PHE A 172 -8.27 7.25 8.39
N LYS A 173 -9.28 8.10 8.17
CA LYS A 173 -9.16 9.54 7.94
C LYS A 173 -8.55 10.20 9.19
N PHE A 174 -7.29 10.62 9.13
CA PHE A 174 -6.73 11.58 10.09
C PHE A 174 -7.37 12.93 9.81
N GLY A 175 -8.42 13.26 10.56
CA GLY A 175 -9.19 14.48 10.34
C GLY A 175 -10.58 14.51 10.97
N ASP A 176 -11.04 13.44 11.63
CA ASP A 176 -12.18 13.60 12.54
C ASP A 176 -11.70 14.40 13.75
N LYS A 177 -12.20 15.62 13.91
CA LYS A 177 -11.94 16.51 15.05
C LYS A 177 -12.38 15.90 16.40
N ARG A 178 -13.00 14.70 16.37
CA ARG A 178 -13.42 13.90 17.52
C ARG A 178 -12.38 12.90 18.03
N ARG A 179 -11.19 12.79 17.42
CA ARG A 179 -10.16 11.85 17.90
C ARG A 179 -9.36 12.47 19.03
N GLU A 180 -9.28 11.77 20.16
CA GLU A 180 -8.42 12.15 21.28
C GLU A 180 -6.95 12.23 20.83
N PRO A 181 -6.18 13.24 21.29
CA PRO A 181 -4.74 13.37 21.05
C PRO A 181 -3.92 12.13 21.44
N SER A 182 -4.47 11.27 22.31
CA SER A 182 -3.84 10.05 22.84
C SER A 182 -3.48 9.03 21.75
N ARG A 183 -4.15 9.06 20.59
CA ARG A 183 -3.87 8.15 19.46
C ARG A 183 -2.89 8.72 18.42
N ASP A 184 -2.44 9.96 18.60
CA ASP A 184 -1.39 10.56 17.77
C ASP A 184 0.01 10.32 18.34
N LEU A 185 0.08 9.72 19.54
CA LEU A 185 1.31 9.37 20.23
C LEU A 185 1.62 7.90 20.08
N TRP A 186 2.92 7.58 20.06
CA TRP A 186 3.38 6.21 20.10
C TRP A 186 2.81 5.49 21.33
N THR A 187 2.30 4.28 21.13
CA THR A 187 1.91 3.38 22.23
C THR A 187 2.48 2.00 21.98
N GLU A 188 2.74 1.24 23.04
CA GLU A 188 3.24 -0.14 22.95
C GLU A 188 2.27 -1.07 22.19
N TYR A 189 1.00 -0.67 22.00
CA TYR A 189 0.06 -1.39 21.14
C TYR A 189 0.51 -1.47 19.69
N GLU A 190 1.30 -0.50 19.21
CA GLU A 190 1.83 -0.54 17.84
C GLU A 190 2.76 -1.75 17.63
N TRP A 191 3.51 -2.17 18.65
CA TRP A 191 4.27 -3.42 18.56
C TRP A 191 3.37 -4.64 18.33
N ILE A 192 2.18 -4.65 18.93
CA ILE A 192 1.23 -5.77 18.81
C ILE A 192 0.57 -5.73 17.42
N LEU A 193 0.09 -4.56 16.99
CA LEU A 193 -0.59 -4.39 15.70
C LEU A 193 0.30 -4.75 14.51
N PHE A 194 1.61 -4.49 14.64
CA PHE A 194 2.60 -4.84 13.62
C PHE A 194 3.26 -6.21 13.84
N GLY A 195 2.83 -6.97 14.86
CA GLY A 195 3.38 -8.30 15.12
C GLY A 195 4.88 -8.29 15.45
N LEU A 196 5.34 -7.23 16.11
CA LEU A 196 6.72 -6.98 16.53
C LEU A 196 6.91 -7.16 18.05
N ALA A 197 5.84 -7.33 18.83
CA ALA A 197 5.89 -7.51 20.29
C ALA A 197 6.38 -8.91 20.70
N GLU A 198 5.68 -9.96 20.24
CA GLU A 198 5.96 -11.35 20.59
C GLU A 198 6.04 -12.25 19.35
N GLY A 199 6.99 -13.18 19.38
CA GLY A 199 7.15 -14.19 18.34
C GLY A 199 6.00 -15.20 18.32
N PRO A 200 5.73 -15.85 17.18
CA PRO A 200 4.70 -16.89 17.11
C PRO A 200 5.00 -18.01 18.11
N ARG A 201 4.01 -18.37 18.93
CA ARG A 201 4.13 -19.38 19.99
C ARG A 201 4.44 -20.80 19.49
N ASN A 202 4.26 -21.05 18.19
CA ASN A 202 4.59 -22.31 17.55
C ASN A 202 5.24 -22.04 16.18
N PRO A 203 6.56 -22.35 16.01
CA PRO A 203 7.26 -22.19 14.74
C PRO A 203 6.62 -22.99 13.60
N ASN A 204 5.97 -24.12 13.91
CA ASN A 204 5.36 -25.03 12.93
C ASN A 204 3.94 -24.62 12.49
N LEU A 205 3.33 -23.61 13.13
CA LEU A 205 2.03 -23.04 12.71
C LEU A 205 2.18 -21.98 11.61
N GLN A 206 3.39 -21.75 11.08
CA GLN A 206 3.59 -20.98 9.84
C GLN A 206 2.84 -21.58 8.63
N ILE A 207 2.37 -22.83 8.72
CA ILE A 207 1.90 -23.61 7.56
C ILE A 207 0.46 -23.30 7.08
N ASN A 208 -0.42 -22.61 7.82
CA ASN A 208 -1.86 -22.71 7.49
C ASN A 208 -2.67 -21.46 7.12
N ILE A 209 -2.07 -20.29 6.84
CA ILE A 209 -2.81 -19.18 6.17
C ILE A 209 -2.04 -18.54 4.99
N PHE A 210 -0.73 -18.77 4.86
CA PHE A 210 0.10 -18.14 3.82
C PHE A 210 0.93 -19.12 2.96
N ASP A 211 0.64 -20.42 3.01
CA ASP A 211 1.37 -21.44 2.24
C ASP A 211 1.26 -21.30 0.71
N ALA A 212 0.48 -20.35 0.20
CA ALA A 212 0.47 -19.98 -1.22
C ALA A 212 1.64 -19.06 -1.65
N LEU A 213 2.49 -18.58 -0.72
CA LEU A 213 3.60 -17.66 -1.03
C LEU A 213 4.96 -18.14 -0.46
N LYS A 214 5.20 -19.45 -0.39
CA LYS A 214 6.53 -20.00 -0.07
C LYS A 214 7.52 -19.76 -1.23
N GLY A 215 8.01 -18.53 -1.34
CA GLY A 215 9.43 -18.33 -1.64
C GLY A 215 10.21 -18.66 -0.37
N SER A 216 11.30 -19.44 -0.48
CA SER A 216 12.18 -19.71 0.65
C SER A 216 12.57 -18.40 1.34
N CYS A 217 12.36 -18.30 2.66
CA CYS A 217 12.82 -17.16 3.45
C CYS A 217 14.36 -17.18 3.49
N ASP A 218 14.98 -16.47 2.56
CA ASP A 218 16.40 -16.22 2.60
C ASP A 218 16.70 -15.06 3.55
N THR A 219 17.05 -15.39 4.80
CA THR A 219 17.47 -14.40 5.79
C THR A 219 18.81 -13.76 5.45
N SER A 220 19.59 -14.31 4.51
CA SER A 220 20.88 -13.70 4.09
C SER A 220 20.67 -12.35 3.43
N ALA A 221 19.54 -12.13 2.76
CA ALA A 221 19.19 -10.84 2.18
C ALA A 221 19.00 -9.74 3.26
N TRP A 222 18.69 -10.12 4.50
CA TRP A 222 18.45 -9.22 5.62
C TRP A 222 19.69 -8.94 6.47
N ARG A 223 20.76 -9.72 6.25
CA ARG A 223 22.00 -9.68 7.03
C ARG A 223 23.12 -9.20 6.12
N MET A 224 23.50 -7.93 6.26
CA MET A 224 24.80 -7.42 5.84
C MET A 224 25.59 -7.00 7.08
#